data_AF-A0A920BH64-F1
#
_entry.id   AF-A0A920BH64-F1
#
_cell.length_a   1.000
_cell.length_b   1.000
_cell.length_c   1.000
_cell.angle_alpha   90.00
_cell.angle_beta   90.00
_cell.angle_gamma   90.00
#
_symmetry.space_group_name_H-M   'P 1'
#
loop_
_entity.id
_entity.type
_entity.pdbx_description
1 polymer ?
#
loop_
_entity_poly.entity_id
_entity_poly.type
_entity_poly.pdbx_seq_one_letter_code
_entity_poly.pdbx_strand_id
1 'polypeptide(L)'
;MRILMATAQDHKRAFDGDNGPNTGGMGAISPAPRLSHELENEVMERVVKPVARGMQSEGTPYRGILYVGLMLTETGHSHRI
;
A
#
# COMPACT_ATOMS: atom_id res chain seq x y z
N MET A 1 -16.93 8.95 5.94
CA MET A 1 -16.85 7.64 5.28
C MET A 1 -15.40 7.42 4.85
N ARG A 2 -14.78 6.30 5.24
CA ARG A 2 -13.45 5.89 4.75
C ARG A 2 -13.68 4.69 3.85
N ILE A 3 -13.25 4.77 2.59
CA ILE A 3 -13.47 3.72 1.59
C ILE A 3 -12.10 3.16 1.25
N LEU A 4 -11.95 1.84 1.32
CA LEU A 4 -10.78 1.17 0.78
C LEU A 4 -10.96 1.07 -0.74
N MET A 5 -10.01 1.63 -1.49
CA MET A 5 -9.93 1.43 -2.94
C MET A 5 -9.26 0.08 -3.23
N ALA A 6 -9.58 -0.52 -4.38
CA ALA A 6 -9.00 -1.79 -4.79
C ALA A 6 -7.47 -1.77 -4.70
N THR A 7 -6.90 -2.90 -4.30
CA THR A 7 -5.45 -3.06 -4.16
C THR A 7 -4.79 -3.08 -5.53
N ALA A 8 -3.53 -2.69 -5.60
CA ALA A 8 -2.78 -2.72 -6.85
C ALA A 8 -1.34 -3.20 -6.61
N GLN A 9 -0.81 -3.95 -7.56
CA GLN A 9 0.60 -4.32 -7.61
C GLN A 9 1.26 -3.57 -8.77
N ASP A 10 2.29 -2.79 -8.48
CA ASP A 10 3.01 -1.95 -9.42
C ASP A 10 4.36 -2.58 -9.83
N HIS A 11 4.68 -2.52 -11.12
CA HIS A 11 5.92 -3.01 -11.70
C HIS A 11 6.91 -1.86 -11.87
N LYS A 12 7.83 -1.69 -10.92
CA LYS A 12 8.76 -0.55 -10.90
C LYS A 12 9.97 -0.69 -11.82
N ARG A 13 10.32 -1.90 -12.24
CA ARG A 13 11.57 -2.18 -12.96
C ARG A 13 11.41 -1.90 -14.46
N ALA A 14 12.41 -1.25 -15.06
CA ALA A 14 12.34 -0.78 -16.44
C ALA A 14 12.26 -1.89 -17.49
N PHE A 15 12.75 -3.10 -17.16
CA PHE A 15 12.82 -4.23 -18.09
C PHE A 15 12.14 -5.48 -17.50
N ASP A 16 11.81 -6.42 -18.39
CA ASP A 16 11.17 -7.68 -18.04
C ASP A 16 11.95 -8.49 -17.00
N GLY A 17 11.22 -9.29 -16.21
CA GLY A 17 11.80 -10.12 -15.16
C GLY A 17 12.32 -9.31 -13.96
N ASP A 18 11.72 -8.16 -13.68
CA ASP A 18 12.10 -7.25 -12.59
C ASP A 18 13.57 -6.76 -12.69
N ASN A 19 14.06 -6.52 -13.91
CA ASN A 19 15.44 -6.09 -14.18
C ASN A 19 15.58 -4.58 -14.49
N GLY A 20 16.80 -4.06 -14.35
CA GLY A 20 17.13 -2.67 -14.67
C GLY A 20 16.82 -1.66 -13.55
N PRO A 21 16.95 -0.35 -13.86
CA PRO A 21 16.76 0.71 -12.87
C PRO A 21 15.30 0.74 -12.37
N ASN A 22 15.12 1.31 -11.17
CA ASN A 22 13.78 1.65 -10.68
C ASN A 22 13.21 2.82 -11.51
N THR A 23 11.92 2.74 -11.80
CA THR A 23 11.12 3.80 -12.44
C THR A 23 10.01 4.25 -11.49
N GLY A 24 9.19 5.22 -11.91
CA GLY A 24 7.97 5.56 -11.20
C GLY A 24 6.87 4.48 -11.26
N GLY A 25 7.01 3.49 -12.15
CA GLY A 25 6.02 2.46 -12.44
C GLY A 25 5.89 2.26 -13.96
N MET A 26 6.14 1.03 -14.43
CA MET A 26 5.97 0.63 -15.84
C MET A 26 4.54 0.16 -16.12
N GLY A 27 3.77 -0.11 -15.07
CA GLY A 27 2.39 -0.57 -15.15
C GLY A 27 1.95 -1.23 -13.84
N ALA A 28 0.63 -1.30 -13.63
CA ALA A 28 0.07 -1.91 -12.43
C ALA A 28 -1.12 -2.81 -12.78
N ILE A 29 -1.35 -3.81 -11.94
CA ILE A 29 -2.50 -4.70 -12.00
C ILE A 29 -3.35 -4.59 -10.74
N SER A 30 -4.68 -4.61 -10.91
CA SER A 30 -5.66 -4.55 -9.84
C SER A 30 -6.77 -5.61 -10.05
N PRO A 31 -7.22 -6.33 -9.00
CA PRO A 31 -6.66 -6.32 -7.65
C PRO A 31 -5.23 -6.88 -7.59
N ALA A 32 -4.49 -6.58 -6.53
CA ALA A 32 -3.13 -7.07 -6.36
C ALA A 32 -3.14 -8.61 -6.18
N PRO A 33 -2.58 -9.40 -7.10
CA PRO A 33 -2.73 -10.86 -7.09
C PRO A 33 -2.01 -11.54 -5.91
N ARG A 34 -1.05 -10.85 -5.29
CA ARG A 34 -0.25 -11.36 -4.16
C ARG A 34 -0.76 -10.88 -2.79
N LEU A 35 -1.84 -10.12 -2.73
CA LEU A 35 -2.40 -9.64 -1.46
C LEU A 35 -3.65 -10.45 -1.10
N SER A 36 -3.61 -11.16 0.03
CA SER A 36 -4.79 -11.87 0.55
C SER A 36 -5.72 -10.92 1.32
N HIS A 37 -6.98 -11.32 1.48
CA HIS A 37 -7.95 -10.55 2.28
C HIS A 37 -7.55 -10.45 3.76
N GLU A 38 -6.93 -11.48 4.32
CA GLU A 38 -6.42 -11.47 5.70
C GLU A 38 -5.34 -10.40 5.86
N LEU A 39 -4.41 -10.33 4.90
CA LEU A 39 -3.34 -9.34 4.91
C LEU A 39 -3.86 -7.93 4.67
N GLU A 40 -4.86 -7.76 3.79
CA GLU A 40 -5.55 -6.48 3.60
C GLU A 40 -6.17 -5.98 4.90
N ASN A 41 -6.86 -6.85 5.64
CA ASN A 41 -7.44 -6.52 6.93
C ASN A 41 -6.36 -6.18 7.97
N GLU A 42 -5.26 -6.95 7.99
CA GLU A 42 -4.12 -6.67 8.86
C GLU A 42 -3.55 -5.27 8.61
N VAL A 43 -3.30 -4.91 7.35
CA VAL A 43 -2.79 -3.59 6.96
C VAL A 43 -3.77 -2.49 7.38
N MET A 44 -5.07 -2.70 7.18
CA MET A 44 -6.09 -1.72 7.55
C MET A 44 -6.11 -1.45 9.07
N GLU A 45 -6.03 -2.50 9.90
CA GLU A 45 -6.06 -2.37 11.36
C GLU A 45 -4.73 -1.88 11.96
N ARG A 46 -3.60 -2.35 11.42
CA ARG A 46 -2.28 -2.10 12.01
C ARG A 46 -1.57 -0.88 11.44
N VAL A 47 -1.95 -0.43 10.25
CA VAL A 47 -1.25 0.66 9.53
C VAL A 47 -2.20 1.82 9.24
N VAL A 48 -3.25 1.61 8.45
CA VAL A 48 -4.10 2.70 7.93
C VAL A 48 -4.90 3.38 9.03
N LYS A 49 -5.60 2.60 9.87
CA LYS A 49 -6.43 3.17 10.95
C LYS A 49 -5.60 3.88 12.02
N PRO A 50 -4.47 3.34 12.50
CA PRO A 50 -3.61 4.04 13.47
C PRO A 50 -3.08 5.36 12.93
N VAL A 51 -2.62 5.41 11.68
CA VAL A 51 -2.09 6.65 11.10
C VAL A 51 -3.17 7.70 10.92
N ALA A 52 -4.36 7.31 10.44
CA ALA A 52 -5.49 8.23 10.35
C ALA A 52 -5.93 8.74 11.74
N ARG A 53 -5.87 7.90 12.78
CA ARG A 53 -6.17 8.31 14.17
C ARG A 53 -5.09 9.24 14.73
N GLY A 54 -3.81 8.97 14.46
CA GLY A 54 -2.68 9.80 14.88
C GLY A 54 -2.78 11.22 14.34
N MET A 55 -2.97 11.36 13.03
CA MET A 55 -3.18 12.68 12.39
C MET A 55 -4.41 13.41 12.96
N GLN A 56 -5.47 12.68 13.30
CA GLN A 56 -6.64 13.27 13.96
C GLN A 56 -6.32 13.75 15.38
N SER A 57 -5.60 12.95 16.18
CA SER A 57 -5.23 13.32 17.55
C SER A 57 -4.24 14.48 17.62
N GLU A 58 -3.40 14.66 16.60
CA GLU A 58 -2.46 15.78 16.48
C GLU A 58 -3.12 17.08 15.98
N GLY A 59 -4.44 17.07 15.74
CA GLY A 59 -5.18 18.24 15.24
C GLY A 59 -4.94 18.52 13.75
N THR A 60 -4.32 17.59 13.02
CA THR A 60 -3.98 17.68 11.59
C THR A 60 -4.70 16.61 10.76
N PRO A 61 -6.06 16.52 10.82
CA PRO A 61 -6.79 15.42 10.19
C PRO A 61 -6.59 15.41 8.66
N TYR A 62 -6.06 14.30 8.15
CA TYR A 62 -5.87 14.11 6.71
C TYR A 62 -7.19 13.90 5.97
N ARG A 63 -7.33 14.56 4.82
CA ARG A 63 -8.47 14.42 3.90
C ARG A 63 -7.95 14.30 2.47
N GLY A 64 -8.16 13.14 1.85
CA GLY A 64 -7.68 12.84 0.52
C GLY A 64 -7.53 11.34 0.29
N ILE A 65 -6.68 10.99 -0.67
CA ILE A 65 -6.30 9.60 -0.96
C ILE A 65 -4.98 9.30 -0.28
N LEU A 66 -4.99 8.38 0.67
CA LEU A 66 -3.78 7.90 1.32
C LEU A 66 -3.21 6.73 0.52
N TYR A 67 -2.03 6.92 -0.08
CA TYR A 67 -1.32 5.85 -0.78
C TYR A 67 -0.42 5.11 0.22
N VAL A 68 -0.64 3.81 0.38
CA VAL A 68 0.14 2.98 1.29
C VAL A 68 0.98 2.00 0.46
N GLY A 69 2.29 2.20 0.47
CA GLY A 69 3.24 1.31 -0.16
C GLY A 69 3.54 0.12 0.74
N LEU A 70 3.26 -1.09 0.26
CA LEU A 70 3.57 -2.34 0.97
C LEU A 70 4.73 -3.06 0.28
N MET A 71 5.64 -3.61 1.07
CA MET A 71 6.63 -4.57 0.62
C MET A 71 6.41 -5.89 1.36
N LEU A 72 5.99 -6.90 0.62
CA LEU A 72 5.71 -8.23 1.17
C LEU A 72 7.01 -9.02 1.28
N THR A 73 7.22 -9.65 2.42
CA THR A 73 8.34 -10.55 2.72
C THR A 73 7.79 -11.92 3.12
N GLU A 74 8.67 -12.93 3.21
CA GLU A 74 8.27 -14.27 3.65
C GLU A 74 7.74 -14.30 5.10
N THR A 75 8.11 -13.32 5.92
CA THR A 75 7.76 -13.24 7.35
C THR A 75 6.69 -12.20 7.66
N GLY A 76 6.14 -11.52 6.65
CA GLY A 76 5.12 -10.48 6.84
C GLY A 76 5.23 -9.36 5.82
N HIS A 77 4.92 -8.12 6.23
CA HIS A 77 5.05 -6.94 5.37
C HIS A 77 5.82 -5.81 6.07
N SER A 78 6.55 -5.02 5.29
CA SER A 78 6.89 -3.64 5.66
C SER A 78 5.99 -2.66 4.91
N HIS A 79 5.80 -1.48 5.47
CA HIS A 79 4.90 -0.46 4.92
C HIS A 79 5.54 0.93 4.96
N ARG A 80 5.13 1.77 4.01
CA ARG A 80 5.40 3.20 3.99
C ARG A 80 4.11 3.95 3.65
N ILE A 81 3.93 5.07 4.32
CA ILE A 81 2.79 5.99 4.15
C ILE A 81 3.33 7.33 3.68
#